data_AF-A0A097PL92-F1
#
_entry.id   AF-A0A097PL92-F1
#
_cell.length_a   1.000
_cell.length_b   1.000
_cell.length_c   1.000
_cell.angle_alpha   90.00
_cell.angle_beta   90.00
_cell.angle_gamma   90.00
#
_symmetry.space_group_name_H-M   'P 1'
#
loop_
_entity.id
_entity.type
_entity.pdbx_description
1 polymer ?
#
loop_
_entity_poly.entity_id
_entity_poly.type
_entity_poly.pdbx_seq_one_letter_code
_entity_poly.pdbx_strand_id
1 'polypeptide(L)'
;MDPLSALRDFTIRGELHKIHQVGDELRFGSDYSFPAAAETAYRSKHGTPYTLETLHYFISNHALKHIDYMQSARLHRVPAVTLPDRKPLLDYLTGKVSATDATAMIMSLERPLKDRESLLQCKNRNFLEILEASIKREDEKHRLESQQRKDGLSRPRPKMPATKIGDGVPIILVPSASQTLITIYNVKEFLEDGVFVPSDAKAKEAAVKPDRVTVQKKLRDRLVTAYEVRDKTSGLKKEDWDRVVAVFVLGKEWQFKDWPFKDHVEIFNKIIGFYVRFEDDSVESAKIVKQWNVKIISISKNKRHQDRAAALEVWGRLEEFVRS
;
A
#
# COMPACT_ATOMS: atom_id res chain seq x y z
N MET A 1 -0.85 -29.04 18.67
CA MET A 1 0.53 -29.32 18.23
C MET A 1 0.75 -30.81 18.39
N ASP A 2 1.35 -31.50 17.42
CA ASP A 2 1.63 -32.94 17.55
C ASP A 2 2.85 -33.19 18.46
N PRO A 3 2.99 -34.40 19.05
CA PRO A 3 4.05 -34.68 20.02
C PRO A 3 5.47 -34.56 19.45
N LEU A 4 5.66 -34.89 18.16
CA LEU A 4 6.96 -34.81 17.49
C LEU A 4 7.37 -33.36 17.26
N SER A 5 6.46 -32.52 16.78
CA SER A 5 6.69 -31.09 16.60
C SER A 5 6.92 -30.38 17.92
N ALA A 6 6.20 -30.75 18.99
CA ALA A 6 6.44 -30.22 20.32
C ALA A 6 7.86 -30.55 20.82
N LEU A 7 8.30 -31.80 20.69
CA LEU A 7 9.67 -32.20 21.02
C LEU A 7 10.72 -31.46 20.19
N ARG A 8 10.47 -31.29 18.89
CA ARG A 8 11.35 -30.54 17.99
C ARG A 8 11.46 -29.06 18.39
N ASP A 9 10.33 -28.40 18.65
CA ASP A 9 10.32 -26.98 19.03
C ASP A 9 11.10 -26.74 20.34
N PHE A 10 10.86 -27.56 21.37
CA PHE A 10 11.62 -27.49 22.62
C PHE A 10 13.11 -27.81 22.44
N THR A 11 13.45 -28.73 21.54
CA THR A 11 14.84 -29.04 21.19
C THR A 11 15.53 -27.85 20.53
N ILE A 12 14.89 -27.22 19.54
CA ILE A 12 15.42 -26.04 18.82
C ILE A 12 15.62 -24.85 19.76
N ARG A 13 14.70 -24.66 20.71
CA ARG A 13 14.78 -23.58 21.72
C ARG A 13 15.82 -23.84 22.82
N GLY A 14 16.41 -25.03 22.89
CA GLY A 14 17.32 -25.42 23.98
C GLY A 14 16.61 -25.64 25.31
N GLU A 15 15.30 -25.89 25.28
CA GLU A 15 14.43 -25.99 26.45
C GLU A 15 14.12 -27.44 26.85
N LEU A 16 14.93 -28.41 26.40
CA LEU A 16 14.77 -29.83 26.75
C LEU A 16 14.67 -30.08 28.26
N HIS A 17 15.37 -29.29 29.08
CA HIS A 17 15.33 -29.36 30.54
C HIS A 17 13.94 -29.06 31.14
N LYS A 18 13.01 -28.48 30.38
CA LYS A 18 11.63 -28.22 30.80
C LYS A 18 10.70 -29.41 30.57
N ILE A 19 11.18 -30.46 29.90
CA ILE A 19 10.41 -31.67 29.63
C ILE A 19 10.58 -32.63 30.81
N HIS A 20 9.47 -32.97 31.47
CA HIS A 20 9.47 -33.84 32.65
C HIS A 20 8.52 -35.02 32.46
N GLN A 21 8.99 -36.22 32.81
CA GLN A 21 8.15 -37.41 32.85
C GLN A 21 7.39 -37.45 34.18
N VAL A 22 6.05 -37.49 34.11
CA VAL A 22 5.15 -37.55 35.26
C VAL A 22 4.22 -38.75 35.06
N GLY A 23 4.55 -39.88 35.68
CA GLY A 23 3.85 -41.14 35.45
C GLY A 23 4.03 -41.62 34.01
N ASP A 24 2.93 -41.83 33.31
CA ASP A 24 2.90 -42.28 31.90
C ASP A 24 2.82 -41.12 30.89
N GLU A 25 3.01 -39.87 31.35
CA GLU A 25 2.97 -38.68 30.49
C GLU A 25 4.30 -37.91 30.49
N LEU A 26 4.62 -37.32 29.34
CA LEU A 26 5.69 -36.34 29.17
C LEU A 26 5.08 -34.93 29.09
N ARG A 27 5.45 -34.09 30.05
CA ARG A 27 5.00 -32.70 30.16
C ARG A 27 6.03 -31.74 29.59
N PHE A 28 5.59 -30.88 28.69
CA PHE A 28 6.39 -29.86 28.00
C PHE A 28 6.08 -28.49 28.63
N GLY A 29 6.82 -28.13 29.69
CA GLY A 29 6.56 -26.90 30.43
C GLY A 29 5.14 -26.85 31.01
N SER A 30 4.44 -25.72 30.82
CA SER A 30 3.03 -25.51 31.18
C SER A 30 2.05 -25.81 30.04
N ASP A 31 2.55 -26.03 28.83
CA ASP A 31 1.76 -25.79 27.62
C ASP A 31 1.17 -27.07 27.03
N TYR A 32 1.89 -28.20 27.15
CA TYR A 32 1.46 -29.47 26.57
C TYR A 32 1.79 -30.67 27.47
N SER A 33 0.93 -31.69 27.44
CA SER A 33 1.18 -33.02 28.00
C SER A 33 0.80 -34.06 26.96
N PHE A 34 1.64 -35.09 26.80
CA PHE A 34 1.38 -36.20 25.89
C PHE A 34 1.74 -37.53 26.55
N PRO A 35 1.05 -38.65 26.22
CA PRO A 35 1.46 -39.96 26.69
C PRO A 35 2.88 -40.30 26.25
N ALA A 36 3.69 -40.87 27.15
CA ALA A 36 5.07 -41.26 26.88
C ALA A 36 5.13 -42.32 25.75
N ALA A 37 4.17 -43.25 25.75
CA ALA A 37 4.01 -44.28 24.73
C ALA A 37 3.38 -43.78 23.41
N ALA A 38 3.07 -42.48 23.28
CA ALA A 38 2.44 -41.95 22.07
C ALA A 38 3.32 -42.20 20.84
N GLU A 39 2.77 -42.85 19.82
CA GLU A 39 3.43 -43.04 18.53
C GLU A 39 3.60 -41.71 17.82
N THR A 40 4.82 -41.42 17.38
CA THR A 40 5.14 -40.19 16.67
C THR A 40 5.03 -40.36 15.17
N ALA A 41 4.97 -39.23 14.47
CA ALA A 41 5.03 -39.17 13.02
C ALA A 41 6.38 -39.69 12.45
N TYR A 42 7.44 -39.79 13.26
CA TYR A 42 8.74 -40.25 12.77
C TYR A 42 8.79 -41.78 12.73
N ARG A 43 8.91 -42.34 11.52
CA ARG A 43 9.04 -43.78 11.31
C ARG A 43 10.50 -44.17 11.13
N SER A 44 10.87 -45.30 11.74
CA SER A 44 12.16 -45.94 11.47
C SER A 44 12.25 -46.36 10.00
N LYS A 45 13.47 -46.67 9.54
CA LYS A 45 13.69 -47.23 8.19
C LYS A 45 12.86 -48.50 7.90
N HIS A 46 12.46 -49.24 8.94
CA HIS A 46 11.64 -50.44 8.83
C HIS A 46 10.12 -50.15 8.88
N GLY A 47 9.71 -48.89 8.97
CA GLY A 47 8.31 -48.44 8.96
C GLY A 47 7.63 -48.37 10.32
N THR A 48 8.26 -48.93 11.37
CA THR A 48 7.76 -48.85 12.75
C THR A 48 7.87 -47.42 13.28
N PRO A 49 6.80 -46.82 13.83
CA PRO A 49 6.84 -45.49 14.41
C PRO A 49 7.64 -45.50 15.72
N TYR A 50 8.41 -44.44 15.96
CA TYR A 50 9.04 -44.23 17.26
C TYR A 50 8.06 -43.63 18.26
N THR A 51 8.12 -44.04 19.52
CA THR A 51 7.34 -43.42 20.59
C THR A 51 7.97 -42.11 21.05
N LEU A 52 7.16 -41.24 21.66
CA LEU A 52 7.62 -39.96 22.18
C LEU A 52 8.74 -40.13 23.22
N GLU A 53 8.60 -41.11 24.10
CA GLU A 53 9.61 -41.47 25.10
C GLU A 53 10.94 -41.89 24.45
N THR A 54 10.88 -42.69 23.37
CA THR A 54 12.06 -43.10 22.61
C THR A 54 12.82 -41.91 22.05
N LEU A 55 12.10 -40.96 21.46
CA LEU A 55 12.69 -39.77 20.85
C LEU A 55 13.24 -38.79 21.90
N HIS A 56 12.50 -38.59 23.00
CA HIS A 56 12.95 -37.75 24.11
C HIS A 56 14.21 -38.33 24.77
N TYR A 57 14.25 -39.64 25.00
CA TYR A 57 15.42 -40.32 25.54
C TYR A 57 16.62 -40.23 24.59
N PHE A 58 16.39 -40.36 23.28
CA PHE A 58 17.43 -40.22 22.27
C PHE A 58 18.07 -38.82 22.28
N ILE A 59 17.26 -37.76 22.22
CA ILE A 59 17.80 -36.39 22.13
C ILE A 59 18.52 -35.98 23.42
N SER A 60 18.07 -36.45 24.58
CA SER A 60 18.76 -36.21 25.85
C SER A 60 20.10 -36.93 25.97
N ASN A 61 20.29 -38.03 25.23
CA ASN A 61 21.48 -38.89 25.29
C ASN A 61 22.25 -38.99 23.96
N HIS A 62 22.03 -38.05 23.03
CA HIS A 62 22.58 -38.12 21.67
C HIS A 62 24.12 -37.96 21.63
N ALA A 63 24.72 -37.44 22.71
CA ALA A 63 26.18 -37.30 22.85
C ALA A 63 26.89 -38.65 23.09
N LEU A 64 26.19 -39.66 23.62
CA LEU A 64 26.77 -40.98 23.87
C LEU A 64 27.07 -41.71 22.55
N LYS A 65 28.12 -42.54 22.53
CA LYS A 65 28.34 -43.45 21.38
C LYS A 65 27.15 -44.39 21.25
N HIS A 66 26.86 -44.85 20.03
CA HIS A 66 25.65 -45.63 19.75
C HIS A 66 25.54 -46.91 20.60
N ILE A 67 26.66 -47.61 20.83
CA ILE A 67 26.70 -48.81 21.66
C ILE A 67 26.29 -48.49 23.10
N ASP A 68 26.88 -47.46 23.69
CA ASP A 68 26.61 -47.02 25.06
C ASP A 68 25.16 -46.51 25.20
N TYR A 69 24.67 -45.76 24.21
CA TYR A 69 23.27 -45.33 24.12
C TYR A 69 22.31 -46.50 24.12
N MET A 70 22.57 -47.56 23.33
CA MET A 70 21.70 -48.74 23.30
C MET A 70 21.67 -49.47 24.63
N GLN A 71 22.82 -49.61 25.31
CA GLN A 71 22.89 -50.21 26.64
C GLN A 71 22.11 -49.37 27.66
N SER A 72 22.29 -48.05 27.61
CA SER A 72 21.57 -47.10 28.48
C SER A 72 20.06 -47.16 28.26
N ALA A 73 19.59 -47.18 27.00
CA ALA A 73 18.18 -47.28 26.66
C ALA A 73 17.56 -48.59 27.18
N ARG A 74 18.26 -49.73 27.02
CA ARG A 74 17.84 -51.03 27.55
C ARG A 74 17.70 -51.01 29.07
N LEU A 75 18.65 -50.40 29.78
CA LEU A 75 18.62 -50.28 31.24
C LEU A 75 17.39 -49.46 31.70
N HIS A 76 17.07 -48.40 30.98
CA HIS A 76 15.90 -47.54 31.24
C HIS A 76 14.59 -48.09 30.66
N ARG A 77 14.62 -49.29 30.06
CA ARG A 77 13.46 -49.96 29.44
C ARG A 77 12.78 -49.15 28.32
N VAL A 78 13.53 -48.28 27.66
CA VAL A 78 13.05 -47.49 26.53
C VAL A 78 13.51 -48.13 25.21
N PRO A 79 12.65 -48.25 24.20
CA PRO A 79 13.07 -48.67 22.86
C PRO A 79 14.17 -47.75 22.31
N ALA A 80 15.17 -48.31 21.64
CA ALA A 80 16.30 -47.53 21.12
C ALA A 80 16.07 -47.11 19.66
N VAL A 81 16.50 -45.88 19.33
CA VAL A 81 16.60 -45.43 17.93
C VAL A 81 17.66 -46.25 17.20
N THR A 82 17.35 -46.69 15.99
CA THR A 82 18.26 -47.52 15.20
C THR A 82 19.45 -46.71 14.67
N LEU A 83 20.56 -47.38 14.39
CA LEU A 83 21.77 -46.71 13.87
C LEU A 83 21.52 -45.92 12.56
N PRO A 84 20.79 -46.44 11.55
CA PRO A 84 20.52 -45.71 10.32
C PRO A 84 19.74 -44.41 10.54
N ASP A 85 18.83 -44.39 11.51
CA ASP A 85 17.93 -43.28 11.75
C ASP A 85 18.57 -42.20 12.66
N ARG A 86 19.67 -42.54 13.36
CA ARG A 86 20.32 -41.67 14.35
C ARG A 86 20.69 -40.28 13.82
N LYS A 87 21.38 -40.21 12.67
CA LYS A 87 21.84 -38.93 12.10
C LYS A 87 20.69 -38.13 11.48
N PRO A 88 19.83 -38.71 10.61
CA PRO A 88 18.68 -38.00 10.06
C PRO A 88 17.72 -37.47 11.14
N LEU A 89 17.45 -38.26 12.17
CA LEU A 89 16.59 -37.87 13.28
C LEU A 89 17.18 -36.72 14.11
N LEU A 90 18.48 -36.78 14.42
CA LEU A 90 19.16 -35.70 15.14
C LEU A 90 19.14 -34.40 14.35
N ASP A 91 19.46 -34.46 13.06
CA ASP A 91 19.45 -33.28 12.19
C ASP A 91 18.03 -32.68 12.08
N TYR A 92 16.97 -33.51 12.13
CA TYR A 92 15.57 -33.05 12.16
C TYR A 92 15.18 -32.39 13.49
N LEU A 93 15.44 -33.06 14.62
CA LEU A 93 15.08 -32.56 15.95
C LEU A 93 15.86 -31.29 16.31
N THR A 94 17.10 -31.14 15.85
CA THR A 94 17.92 -29.93 16.03
C THR A 94 17.60 -28.82 15.02
N GLY A 95 16.66 -29.05 14.09
CA GLY A 95 16.24 -28.04 13.13
C GLY A 95 17.18 -27.81 11.94
N LYS A 96 18.22 -28.63 11.76
CA LYS A 96 19.11 -28.55 10.58
C LYS A 96 18.40 -28.95 9.29
N VAL A 97 17.41 -29.85 9.39
CA VAL A 97 16.50 -30.18 8.29
C VAL A 97 15.06 -29.91 8.70
N SER A 98 14.28 -29.38 7.74
CA SER A 98 12.86 -29.08 7.93
C SER A 98 11.95 -30.29 7.72
N ALA A 99 12.44 -31.30 6.99
CA ALA A 99 11.75 -32.54 6.70
C ALA A 99 12.76 -33.69 6.50
N THR A 100 12.31 -34.91 6.73
CA THR A 100 13.02 -36.16 6.41
C THR A 100 12.10 -37.06 5.61
N ASP A 101 12.61 -38.05 4.87
CA ASP A 101 11.77 -38.99 4.11
C ASP A 101 10.70 -39.68 4.98
N ALA A 102 11.02 -39.93 6.26
CA ALA A 102 10.10 -40.48 7.25
C ALA A 102 8.93 -39.54 7.61
N THR A 103 9.16 -38.21 7.60
CA THR A 103 8.11 -37.21 7.84
C THR A 103 7.46 -36.72 6.54
N ALA A 104 8.12 -36.90 5.38
CA ALA A 104 7.64 -36.50 4.07
C ALA A 104 6.40 -37.29 3.63
N MET A 105 6.32 -38.60 3.97
CA MET A 105 5.10 -39.39 3.77
C MET A 105 3.89 -38.80 4.52
N ILE A 106 4.10 -38.25 5.71
CA ILE A 106 3.03 -37.62 6.48
C ILE A 106 2.69 -36.25 5.92
N MET A 107 3.68 -35.42 5.58
CA MET A 107 3.42 -34.15 4.87
C MET A 107 2.69 -34.35 3.53
N SER A 108 2.89 -35.49 2.86
CA SER A 108 2.18 -35.83 1.62
C SER A 108 0.72 -36.24 1.85
N LEU A 109 0.38 -36.70 3.06
CA LEU A 109 -0.98 -37.08 3.48
C LEU A 109 -1.68 -35.97 4.27
N GLU A 110 -0.93 -35.03 4.85
CA GLU A 110 -1.42 -33.86 5.55
C GLU A 110 -2.12 -32.92 4.57
N ARG A 111 -3.42 -32.71 4.78
CA ARG A 111 -4.14 -31.62 4.16
C ARG A 111 -4.14 -30.45 5.13
N PRO A 112 -3.41 -29.36 4.87
CA PRO A 112 -3.49 -28.18 5.72
C PRO A 112 -4.95 -27.70 5.76
N LEU A 113 -5.57 -27.77 6.95
CA LEU A 113 -6.96 -27.33 7.12
C LEU A 113 -7.10 -25.83 6.86
N LYS A 114 -6.07 -25.06 7.28
CA LYS A 114 -5.84 -23.63 7.03
C LYS A 114 -4.35 -23.33 7.16
N ASP A 115 -3.76 -22.67 6.17
CA ASP A 115 -2.44 -22.02 6.21
C ASP A 115 -2.52 -20.55 6.68
N ARG A 116 -1.36 -19.92 6.93
CA ARG A 116 -1.28 -18.53 7.42
C ARG A 116 -1.97 -17.54 6.46
N GLU A 117 -1.97 -17.84 5.17
CA GLU A 117 -2.66 -17.04 4.14
C GLU A 117 -4.17 -17.28 4.14
N SER A 118 -4.66 -18.51 4.33
CA SER A 118 -6.08 -18.81 4.45
C SER A 118 -6.69 -18.40 5.80
N LEU A 119 -5.87 -18.07 6.80
CA LEU A 119 -6.31 -17.31 7.97
C LEU A 119 -6.54 -15.82 7.63
N LEU A 120 -5.82 -15.28 6.64
CA LEU A 120 -6.03 -13.92 6.11
C LEU A 120 -7.16 -13.87 5.08
N GLN A 121 -7.51 -15.01 4.46
CA GLN A 121 -8.60 -15.11 3.49
C GLN A 121 -9.90 -15.60 4.16
N CYS A 122 -10.93 -14.76 4.20
CA CYS A 122 -12.25 -15.18 4.63
C CYS A 122 -12.96 -15.97 3.52
N LYS A 123 -13.18 -17.29 3.71
CA LYS A 123 -13.85 -18.18 2.74
C LYS A 123 -15.19 -17.66 2.20
N ASN A 124 -15.90 -16.85 2.98
CA ASN A 124 -17.23 -16.33 2.65
C ASN A 124 -17.26 -14.79 2.52
N ARG A 125 -16.10 -14.13 2.56
CA ARG A 125 -16.00 -12.66 2.41
C ARG A 125 -14.75 -12.34 1.60
N ASN A 126 -14.95 -12.27 0.30
CA ASN A 126 -13.95 -11.75 -0.60
C ASN A 126 -14.03 -10.22 -0.59
N PHE A 127 -13.13 -9.56 0.15
CA PHE A 127 -13.05 -8.10 0.16
C PHE A 127 -12.75 -7.54 -1.24
N LEU A 128 -12.11 -8.32 -2.12
CA LEU A 128 -11.92 -7.94 -3.52
C LEU A 128 -13.26 -7.93 -4.25
N GLU A 129 -14.14 -8.91 -4.07
CA GLU A 129 -15.50 -8.85 -4.66
C GLU A 129 -16.33 -7.72 -4.09
N ILE A 130 -16.22 -7.42 -2.78
CA ILE A 130 -16.92 -6.27 -2.19
C ILE A 130 -16.34 -4.96 -2.73
N LEU A 131 -15.02 -4.88 -2.90
CA LEU A 131 -14.32 -3.72 -3.46
C LEU A 131 -14.66 -3.56 -4.94
N GLU A 132 -14.61 -4.62 -5.74
CA GLU A 132 -15.02 -4.65 -7.14
C GLU A 132 -16.50 -4.35 -7.28
N ALA A 133 -17.37 -4.87 -6.41
CA ALA A 133 -18.78 -4.52 -6.40
C ALA A 133 -19.00 -3.06 -5.96
N SER A 134 -18.17 -2.52 -5.08
CA SER A 134 -18.22 -1.11 -4.66
C SER A 134 -17.72 -0.19 -5.77
N ILE A 135 -16.59 -0.52 -6.41
CA ILE A 135 -16.03 0.19 -7.57
C ILE A 135 -17.02 0.09 -8.72
N LYS A 136 -17.59 -1.09 -8.99
CA LYS A 136 -18.59 -1.28 -10.04
C LYS A 136 -19.89 -0.54 -9.71
N ARG A 137 -20.34 -0.49 -8.46
CA ARG A 137 -21.46 0.37 -8.04
C ARG A 137 -21.11 1.84 -8.13
N GLU A 138 -19.87 2.22 -7.86
CA GLU A 138 -19.41 3.61 -7.94
C GLU A 138 -19.27 4.04 -9.40
N ASP A 139 -18.72 3.21 -10.27
CA ASP A 139 -18.68 3.35 -11.73
C ASP A 139 -20.08 3.32 -12.32
N GLU A 140 -20.96 2.43 -11.87
CA GLU A 140 -22.35 2.35 -12.30
C GLU A 140 -23.14 3.54 -11.76
N LYS A 141 -22.86 4.04 -10.56
CA LYS A 141 -23.38 5.30 -10.04
C LYS A 141 -22.84 6.47 -10.84
N HIS A 142 -21.55 6.49 -11.21
CA HIS A 142 -20.95 7.54 -12.04
C HIS A 142 -21.53 7.48 -13.46
N ARG A 143 -21.80 6.29 -13.99
CA ARG A 143 -22.42 6.05 -15.30
C ARG A 143 -23.91 6.37 -15.29
N LEU A 144 -24.63 6.07 -14.21
CA LEU A 144 -26.03 6.42 -13.98
C LEU A 144 -26.18 7.91 -13.64
N GLU A 145 -25.22 8.55 -13.00
CA GLU A 145 -25.16 10.02 -12.86
C GLU A 145 -24.84 10.66 -14.21
N SER A 146 -24.00 10.03 -15.03
CA SER A 146 -23.73 10.44 -16.42
C SER A 146 -24.94 10.22 -17.34
N GLN A 147 -25.73 9.15 -17.10
CA GLN A 147 -26.96 8.83 -17.84
C GLN A 147 -28.16 9.61 -17.32
N GLN A 148 -28.31 9.88 -16.02
CA GLN A 148 -29.30 10.83 -15.47
C GLN A 148 -28.99 12.27 -15.88
N ARG A 149 -27.73 12.60 -16.16
CA ARG A 149 -27.37 13.86 -16.87
C ARG A 149 -27.83 13.88 -18.33
N LYS A 150 -28.04 12.72 -18.96
CA LYS A 150 -28.61 12.57 -20.32
C LYS A 150 -30.15 12.42 -20.32
N ASP A 151 -30.74 11.68 -19.39
CA ASP A 151 -32.21 11.49 -19.30
C ASP A 151 -32.90 12.60 -18.49
N GLY A 152 -32.14 13.41 -17.75
CA GLY A 152 -32.58 14.67 -17.15
C GLY A 152 -32.66 15.84 -18.15
N LEU A 153 -32.55 15.60 -19.45
CA LEU A 153 -32.70 16.61 -20.51
C LEU A 153 -34.15 17.15 -20.66
N SER A 154 -35.09 16.79 -19.79
CA SER A 154 -36.43 17.39 -19.73
C SER A 154 -36.69 18.26 -18.49
N ARG A 155 -35.73 18.45 -17.59
CA ARG A 155 -35.77 19.57 -16.64
C ARG A 155 -34.72 20.60 -17.03
N PRO A 156 -35.08 21.88 -17.21
CA PRO A 156 -34.11 22.89 -17.52
C PRO A 156 -33.16 23.00 -16.32
N ARG A 157 -31.95 22.45 -16.45
CA ARG A 157 -30.81 23.08 -15.78
C ARG A 157 -30.86 24.54 -16.22
N PRO A 158 -30.73 25.52 -15.31
CA PRO A 158 -30.49 26.87 -15.77
C PRO A 158 -29.29 26.76 -16.72
N LYS A 159 -29.53 27.03 -18.00
CA LYS A 159 -28.46 27.22 -18.97
C LYS A 159 -27.71 28.42 -18.45
N MET A 160 -26.69 28.16 -17.62
CA MET A 160 -25.70 29.18 -17.37
C MET A 160 -25.14 29.50 -18.76
N PRO A 161 -25.13 30.79 -19.15
CA PRO A 161 -24.57 31.17 -20.43
C PRO A 161 -23.16 30.58 -20.46
N ALA A 162 -22.80 29.90 -21.54
CA ALA A 162 -21.43 29.48 -21.78
C ALA A 162 -20.53 30.66 -21.42
N THR A 163 -19.79 30.54 -20.32
CA THR A 163 -18.97 31.63 -19.80
C THR A 163 -17.94 31.83 -20.88
N LYS A 164 -18.14 32.84 -21.73
CA LYS A 164 -17.19 33.21 -22.77
C LYS A 164 -15.90 33.51 -22.02
N ILE A 165 -14.94 32.59 -22.08
CA ILE A 165 -13.58 32.87 -21.63
C ILE A 165 -13.21 34.17 -22.33
N GLY A 166 -12.88 35.19 -21.55
CA GLY A 166 -12.64 36.53 -22.09
C GLY A 166 -11.65 36.48 -23.25
N ASP A 167 -11.82 37.35 -24.24
CA ASP A 167 -10.99 37.37 -25.44
C ASP A 167 -9.52 37.60 -25.06
N GLY A 168 -8.67 36.57 -25.17
CA GLY A 168 -7.27 36.63 -24.75
C GLY A 168 -6.67 35.30 -24.25
N VAL A 169 -5.40 35.36 -23.84
CA VAL A 169 -4.64 34.21 -23.31
C VAL A 169 -5.20 33.81 -21.93
N PRO A 170 -5.59 32.55 -21.69
CA PRO A 170 -6.09 32.11 -20.40
C PRO A 170 -5.02 32.22 -19.30
N ILE A 171 -5.45 32.52 -18.07
CA ILE A 171 -4.56 32.73 -16.92
C ILE A 171 -4.66 31.55 -15.95
N ILE A 172 -3.50 31.10 -15.46
CA ILE A 172 -3.34 30.13 -14.37
C ILE A 172 -2.70 30.85 -13.19
N LEU A 173 -3.32 30.76 -12.02
CA LEU A 173 -2.78 31.33 -10.79
C LEU A 173 -2.01 30.27 -9.99
N VAL A 174 -0.83 30.64 -9.50
CA VAL A 174 -0.02 29.79 -8.62
C VAL A 174 0.25 30.48 -7.28
N PRO A 175 0.44 29.75 -6.18
CA PRO A 175 0.79 30.36 -4.91
C PRO A 175 2.18 30.99 -4.97
N SER A 176 2.33 32.15 -4.32
CA SER A 176 3.64 32.78 -4.11
C SER A 176 4.37 32.25 -2.85
N ALA A 177 3.80 31.30 -2.13
CA ALA A 177 4.38 30.79 -0.89
C ALA A 177 5.36 29.63 -1.13
N SER A 178 6.42 29.56 -0.34
CA SER A 178 7.46 28.53 -0.45
C SER A 178 7.04 27.13 0.01
N GLN A 179 5.91 27.00 0.71
CA GLN A 179 5.43 25.71 1.22
C GLN A 179 4.68 24.87 0.17
N THR A 180 4.41 25.41 -1.02
CA THR A 180 3.66 24.69 -2.06
C THR A 180 4.59 24.00 -3.04
N LEU A 181 4.16 22.85 -3.57
CA LEU A 181 4.97 22.07 -4.49
C LEU A 181 5.13 22.77 -5.84
N ILE A 182 4.05 23.38 -6.34
CA ILE A 182 4.05 24.13 -7.59
C ILE A 182 4.01 25.63 -7.28
N THR A 183 4.91 26.38 -7.91
CA THR A 183 5.03 27.84 -7.82
C THR A 183 5.38 28.38 -9.21
N ILE A 184 5.51 29.70 -9.33
CA ILE A 184 5.91 30.34 -10.59
C ILE A 184 7.29 29.88 -11.11
N TYR A 185 8.16 29.36 -10.24
CA TYR A 185 9.52 28.95 -10.61
C TYR A 185 9.57 27.62 -11.36
N ASN A 186 8.68 26.67 -11.06
CA ASN A 186 8.75 25.29 -11.57
C ASN A 186 7.50 24.88 -12.37
N VAL A 187 6.43 25.67 -12.35
CA VAL A 187 5.17 25.36 -13.03
C VAL A 187 5.34 25.11 -14.53
N LYS A 188 6.29 25.79 -15.17
CA LYS A 188 6.55 25.62 -16.60
C LYS A 188 7.07 24.22 -16.92
N GLU A 189 8.13 23.80 -16.24
CA GLU A 189 8.76 22.48 -16.41
C GLU A 189 7.78 21.36 -16.03
N PHE A 190 6.97 21.59 -14.99
CA PHE A 190 5.94 20.64 -14.60
C PHE A 190 4.84 20.49 -15.65
N LEU A 191 4.29 21.60 -16.17
CA LEU A 191 3.15 21.56 -17.08
C LEU A 191 3.55 21.25 -18.54
N GLU A 192 4.70 21.75 -19.02
CA GLU A 192 5.17 21.53 -20.39
C GLU A 192 5.89 20.18 -20.53
N ASP A 193 6.90 19.95 -19.68
CA ASP A 193 7.79 18.79 -19.80
C ASP A 193 7.29 17.59 -18.97
N GLY A 194 6.40 17.82 -18.01
CA GLY A 194 5.93 16.77 -17.12
C GLY A 194 6.99 16.36 -16.10
N VAL A 195 7.88 17.28 -15.70
CA VAL A 195 8.99 17.02 -14.78
C VAL A 195 8.80 17.88 -13.53
N PHE A 196 8.73 17.26 -12.35
CA PHE A 196 8.67 18.00 -11.10
C PHE A 196 10.09 18.28 -10.59
N VAL A 197 10.45 19.56 -10.50
CA VAL A 197 11.66 20.04 -9.82
C VAL A 197 11.25 20.82 -8.57
N PRO A 198 11.88 20.59 -7.40
CA PRO A 198 11.60 21.35 -6.20
C PRO A 198 11.72 22.87 -6.42
N SER A 199 10.71 23.62 -5.96
CA SER A 199 10.62 25.06 -6.20
C SER A 199 11.79 25.84 -5.59
N ASP A 200 12.35 25.37 -4.47
CA ASP A 200 13.48 26.00 -3.78
C ASP A 200 14.79 25.86 -4.58
N ALA A 201 14.99 24.72 -5.24
CA ALA A 201 16.12 24.52 -6.16
C ALA A 201 16.03 25.50 -7.34
N LYS A 202 14.85 25.62 -7.95
CA LYS A 202 14.62 26.54 -9.07
C LYS A 202 14.71 28.01 -8.68
N ALA A 203 14.25 28.37 -7.48
CA ALA A 203 14.37 29.72 -6.97
C ALA A 203 15.82 30.15 -6.73
N LYS A 204 16.72 29.22 -6.38
CA LYS A 204 18.17 29.49 -6.23
C LYS A 204 18.88 29.69 -7.56
N GLU A 205 18.44 28.98 -8.60
CA GLU A 205 18.96 29.14 -9.97
C GLU A 205 18.46 30.43 -10.63
N ALA A 206 17.26 30.89 -10.25
CA ALA A 206 16.67 32.10 -10.80
C ALA A 206 17.33 33.37 -10.23
N ALA A 207 18.03 34.13 -11.09
CA ALA A 207 18.63 35.41 -10.72
C ALA A 207 17.58 36.46 -10.32
N VAL A 208 16.39 36.42 -10.93
CA VAL A 208 15.27 37.31 -10.65
C VAL A 208 13.98 36.51 -10.67
N LYS A 209 13.08 36.79 -9.71
CA LYS A 209 11.75 36.18 -9.69
C LYS A 209 10.93 36.64 -10.90
N PRO A 210 10.44 35.72 -11.75
CA PRO A 210 9.59 36.09 -12.88
C PRO A 210 8.25 36.63 -12.37
N ASP A 211 7.78 37.72 -12.97
CA ASP A 211 6.45 38.31 -12.67
C ASP A 211 5.32 37.55 -13.40
N ARG A 212 5.64 37.00 -14.58
CA ARG A 212 4.75 36.16 -15.37
C ARG A 212 5.55 35.08 -16.10
N VAL A 213 4.94 33.92 -16.31
CA VAL A 213 5.52 32.81 -17.07
C VAL A 213 4.51 32.33 -18.10
N THR A 214 4.94 32.09 -19.34
CA THR A 214 4.06 31.51 -20.37
C THR A 214 4.28 30.00 -20.44
N VAL A 215 3.18 29.26 -20.42
CA VAL A 215 3.12 27.80 -20.56
C VAL A 215 2.39 27.45 -21.84
N GLN A 216 2.97 26.60 -22.67
CA GLN A 216 2.40 26.16 -23.94
C GLN A 216 1.93 24.71 -23.85
N LYS A 217 0.65 24.48 -24.16
CA LYS A 217 0.09 23.14 -24.28
C LYS A 217 -0.12 22.78 -25.73
N LYS A 218 0.58 21.75 -26.21
CA LYS A 218 0.26 21.09 -27.49
C LYS A 218 -1.00 20.24 -27.31
N LEU A 219 -2.11 20.66 -27.94
CA LEU A 219 -3.31 19.84 -28.02
C LEU A 219 -3.13 18.71 -29.04
N ARG A 220 -3.96 17.67 -28.91
CA ARG A 220 -3.93 16.49 -29.79
C ARG A 220 -4.10 16.82 -31.28
N ASP A 221 -4.65 18.01 -31.60
CA ASP A 221 -4.94 18.48 -32.96
C ASP A 221 -3.96 19.57 -33.47
N ARG A 222 -2.70 19.55 -32.99
CA ARG A 222 -1.61 20.50 -33.35
C ARG A 222 -1.82 21.98 -32.98
N LEU A 223 -2.99 22.38 -32.48
CA LEU A 223 -3.16 23.72 -31.91
C LEU A 223 -2.36 23.84 -30.60
N VAL A 224 -1.52 24.88 -30.50
CA VAL A 224 -0.78 25.19 -29.28
C VAL A 224 -1.53 26.29 -28.55
N THR A 225 -2.11 25.98 -27.40
CA THR A 225 -2.73 26.99 -26.53
C THR A 225 -1.70 27.48 -25.54
N ALA A 226 -1.45 28.79 -25.54
CA ALA A 226 -0.62 29.43 -24.52
C ALA A 226 -1.47 29.75 -23.29
N TYR A 227 -0.88 29.62 -22.12
CA TYR A 227 -1.44 29.98 -20.83
C TYR A 227 -0.48 30.94 -20.14
N GLU A 228 -1.00 32.00 -19.54
CA GLU A 228 -0.23 32.93 -18.74
C GLU A 228 -0.29 32.51 -17.28
N VAL A 229 0.85 32.28 -16.66
CA VAL A 229 0.96 31.92 -15.25
C VAL A 229 1.42 33.12 -14.45
N ARG A 230 0.66 33.45 -13.39
CA ARG A 230 0.97 34.55 -12.45
C ARG A 230 0.86 34.07 -11.01
N ASP A 231 1.67 34.65 -10.13
CA ASP A 231 1.63 34.36 -8.69
C ASP A 231 0.99 35.47 -7.85
N LYS A 232 0.91 36.69 -8.40
CA LYS A 232 0.28 37.85 -7.79
C LYS A 232 -1.02 38.20 -8.51
N THR A 233 -2.04 38.51 -7.71
CA THR A 233 -3.34 38.98 -8.19
C THR A 233 -3.44 40.50 -8.23
N SER A 234 -2.50 41.23 -7.63
CA SER A 234 -2.51 42.70 -7.54
C SER A 234 -2.43 43.43 -8.88
N GLY A 235 -1.93 42.76 -9.93
CA GLY A 235 -1.86 43.30 -11.30
C GLY A 235 -3.03 42.90 -12.20
N LEU A 236 -4.03 42.17 -11.70
CA LEU A 236 -5.18 41.72 -12.48
C LEU A 236 -6.29 42.76 -12.46
N LYS A 237 -6.73 43.19 -13.64
CA LYS A 237 -7.94 44.02 -13.79
C LYS A 237 -9.18 43.14 -13.70
N LYS A 238 -10.36 43.76 -13.57
CA LYS A 238 -11.65 43.02 -13.47
C LYS A 238 -11.87 42.11 -14.68
N GLU A 239 -11.48 42.56 -15.87
CA GLU A 239 -11.63 41.83 -17.12
C GLU A 239 -10.66 40.63 -17.22
N ASP A 240 -9.53 40.70 -16.51
CA ASP A 240 -8.56 39.60 -16.50
C ASP A 240 -9.08 38.39 -15.71
N TRP A 241 -9.97 38.60 -14.74
CA TRP A 241 -10.56 37.53 -13.94
C TRP A 241 -11.47 36.60 -14.75
N ASP A 242 -12.07 37.10 -15.84
CA ASP A 242 -12.83 36.28 -16.79
C ASP A 242 -11.93 35.36 -17.64
N ARG A 243 -10.61 35.63 -17.66
CA ARG A 243 -9.60 34.78 -18.32
C ARG A 243 -8.93 33.81 -17.35
N VAL A 244 -9.16 33.93 -16.04
CA VAL A 244 -8.59 33.01 -15.05
C VAL A 244 -9.32 31.68 -15.12
N VAL A 245 -8.65 30.67 -15.65
CA VAL A 245 -9.24 29.34 -15.86
C VAL A 245 -8.89 28.37 -14.74
N ALA A 246 -7.70 28.51 -14.13
CA ALA A 246 -7.22 27.60 -13.10
C ALA A 246 -6.46 28.30 -11.97
N VAL A 247 -6.48 27.68 -10.79
CA VAL A 247 -5.67 28.07 -9.63
C VAL A 247 -5.04 26.86 -8.96
N PHE A 248 -3.74 26.91 -8.71
CA PHE A 248 -3.07 26.03 -7.75
C PHE A 248 -3.27 26.58 -6.35
N VAL A 249 -3.87 25.78 -5.47
CA VAL A 249 -4.25 26.21 -4.12
C VAL A 249 -3.23 25.78 -3.09
N LEU A 250 -3.05 26.62 -2.08
CA LEU A 250 -2.16 26.39 -0.94
C LEU A 250 -2.86 25.58 0.17
N GLY A 251 -4.19 25.65 0.23
CA GLY A 251 -5.00 25.04 1.29
C GLY A 251 -5.18 25.93 2.52
N LYS A 252 -5.04 27.26 2.35
CA LYS A 252 -5.35 28.26 3.39
C LYS A 252 -6.34 29.28 2.84
N GLU A 253 -7.36 29.62 3.62
CA GLU A 253 -8.45 30.51 3.21
C GLU A 253 -7.98 31.92 2.85
N TRP A 254 -6.95 32.42 3.55
CA TRP A 254 -6.40 33.76 3.30
C TRP A 254 -5.83 33.93 1.88
N GLN A 255 -5.56 32.84 1.15
CA GLN A 255 -5.14 32.90 -0.26
C GLN A 255 -6.13 33.70 -1.12
N PHE A 256 -7.42 33.68 -0.77
CA PHE A 256 -8.50 34.26 -1.55
C PHE A 256 -9.03 35.58 -1.00
N LYS A 257 -8.38 36.18 0.01
CA LYS A 257 -8.89 37.35 0.76
C LYS A 257 -9.19 38.57 -0.10
N ASP A 258 -8.45 38.77 -1.19
CA ASP A 258 -8.56 39.93 -2.08
C ASP A 258 -9.08 39.58 -3.48
N TRP A 259 -9.78 38.45 -3.61
CA TRP A 259 -10.32 38.01 -4.89
C TRP A 259 -11.73 38.60 -5.13
N PRO A 260 -12.13 38.85 -6.38
CA PRO A 260 -13.42 39.46 -6.71
C PRO A 260 -14.58 38.45 -6.65
N PHE A 261 -14.57 37.53 -5.68
CA PHE A 261 -15.56 36.47 -5.51
C PHE A 261 -16.01 36.43 -4.04
N LYS A 262 -17.27 36.07 -3.82
CA LYS A 262 -17.88 36.08 -2.48
C LYS A 262 -17.33 34.99 -1.56
N ASP A 263 -17.16 33.78 -2.09
CA ASP A 263 -16.76 32.60 -1.33
C ASP A 263 -16.03 31.57 -2.21
N HIS A 264 -15.49 30.53 -1.57
CA HIS A 264 -14.84 29.42 -2.27
C HIS A 264 -15.75 28.70 -3.28
N VAL A 265 -17.07 28.68 -3.05
CA VAL A 265 -18.01 28.01 -3.95
C VAL A 265 -18.10 28.77 -5.27
N GLU A 266 -18.20 30.09 -5.23
CA GLU A 266 -18.18 30.94 -6.43
C GLU A 266 -16.84 30.81 -7.17
N ILE A 267 -15.72 30.83 -6.44
CA ILE A 267 -14.38 30.68 -7.02
C ILE A 267 -14.29 29.36 -7.79
N PHE A 268 -14.62 28.24 -7.15
CA PHE A 268 -14.43 26.91 -7.75
C PHE A 268 -15.53 26.49 -8.72
N ASN A 269 -16.56 27.32 -8.90
CA ASN A 269 -17.51 27.20 -10.01
C ASN A 269 -17.01 27.92 -11.27
N LYS A 270 -16.25 29.02 -11.12
CA LYS A 270 -15.72 29.81 -12.23
C LYS A 270 -14.29 29.42 -12.63
N ILE A 271 -13.50 28.92 -11.68
CA ILE A 271 -12.06 28.64 -11.82
C ILE A 271 -11.80 27.22 -11.32
N ILE A 272 -11.12 26.37 -12.11
CA ILE A 272 -10.75 25.04 -11.60
C ILE A 272 -9.61 25.15 -10.58
N GLY A 273 -9.81 24.56 -9.39
CA GLY A 273 -8.78 24.51 -8.35
C GLY A 273 -7.97 23.21 -8.38
N PHE A 274 -6.65 23.30 -8.22
CA PHE A 274 -5.74 22.17 -8.09
C PHE A 274 -4.97 22.23 -6.77
N TYR A 275 -5.03 21.17 -5.97
CA TYR A 275 -4.20 21.02 -4.78
C TYR A 275 -3.16 19.92 -5.01
N VAL A 276 -1.89 20.30 -5.03
CA VAL A 276 -0.78 19.37 -5.30
C VAL A 276 -0.13 18.99 -3.98
N ARG A 277 -0.05 17.69 -3.71
CA ARG A 277 0.59 17.13 -2.51
C ARG A 277 1.49 15.97 -2.86
N PHE A 278 2.35 15.57 -1.93
CA PHE A 278 3.02 14.28 -2.08
C PHE A 278 2.08 13.12 -1.71
N GLU A 279 2.24 11.98 -2.37
CA GLU A 279 1.47 10.75 -2.11
C GLU A 279 1.52 10.34 -0.63
N ASP A 280 2.72 10.41 -0.04
CA ASP A 280 3.02 10.04 1.35
C ASP A 280 2.65 11.11 2.39
N ASP A 281 2.21 12.31 1.97
CA ASP A 281 1.77 13.33 2.93
C ASP A 281 0.45 12.90 3.58
N SER A 282 0.32 13.14 4.88
CA SER A 282 -0.81 12.61 5.66
C SER A 282 -2.14 13.20 5.18
N VAL A 283 -3.23 12.46 5.38
CA VAL A 283 -4.57 12.83 4.88
C VAL A 283 -5.04 14.18 5.46
N GLU A 284 -4.53 14.56 6.63
CA GLU A 284 -4.78 15.83 7.30
C GLU A 284 -4.33 17.05 6.48
N SER A 285 -3.27 16.93 5.68
CA SER A 285 -2.79 17.99 4.78
C SER A 285 -3.87 18.49 3.82
N ALA A 286 -4.76 17.59 3.37
CA ALA A 286 -5.84 17.89 2.44
C ALA A 286 -7.20 18.14 3.13
N LYS A 287 -7.29 18.13 4.46
CA LYS A 287 -8.59 18.15 5.18
C LYS A 287 -9.44 19.38 4.86
N ILE A 288 -8.83 20.56 4.84
CA ILE A 288 -9.50 21.84 4.52
C ILE A 288 -9.88 21.86 3.04
N VAL A 289 -8.92 21.49 2.19
CA VAL A 289 -9.04 21.46 0.73
C VAL A 289 -10.14 20.51 0.25
N LYS A 290 -10.37 19.38 0.94
CA LYS A 290 -11.46 18.44 0.63
C LYS A 290 -12.86 19.03 0.80
N GLN A 291 -13.01 20.12 1.55
CA GLN A 291 -14.28 20.83 1.69
C GLN A 291 -14.54 21.76 0.50
N TRP A 292 -13.52 22.00 -0.33
CA TRP A 292 -13.61 22.84 -1.52
C TRP A 292 -13.77 21.98 -2.78
N ASN A 293 -14.39 22.51 -3.83
CA ASN A 293 -14.51 21.82 -5.14
C ASN A 293 -13.18 21.91 -5.92
N VAL A 294 -12.13 21.34 -5.36
CA VAL A 294 -10.77 21.35 -5.91
C VAL A 294 -10.28 19.95 -6.19
N LYS A 295 -9.42 19.82 -7.20
CA LYS A 295 -8.89 18.55 -7.66
C LYS A 295 -7.55 18.29 -7.00
N ILE A 296 -7.45 17.16 -6.29
CA ILE A 296 -6.21 16.75 -5.63
C ILE A 296 -5.32 16.05 -6.67
N ILE A 297 -4.08 16.51 -6.79
CA ILE A 297 -3.05 15.93 -7.65
C ILE A 297 -1.96 15.39 -6.74
N SER A 298 -1.67 14.10 -6.87
CA SER A 298 -0.63 13.44 -6.07
C SER A 298 0.65 13.32 -6.89
N ILE A 299 1.78 13.70 -6.31
CA ILE A 299 3.11 13.54 -6.90
C ILE A 299 3.94 12.63 -6.00
N SER A 300 4.77 11.77 -6.57
CA SER A 300 5.68 10.93 -5.79
C SER A 300 6.94 11.71 -5.38
N LYS A 301 7.43 11.50 -4.15
CA LYS A 301 8.73 12.09 -3.72
C LYS A 301 9.91 11.52 -4.51
N ASN A 302 9.84 10.23 -4.85
CA ASN A 302 10.99 9.47 -5.38
C ASN A 302 10.80 8.99 -6.83
N LYS A 303 9.58 8.94 -7.36
CA LYS A 303 9.28 8.36 -8.68
C LYS A 303 9.03 9.43 -9.75
N ARG A 304 10.10 10.09 -10.22
CA ARG A 304 9.99 11.19 -11.22
C ARG A 304 9.41 10.78 -12.57
N HIS A 305 9.46 9.51 -12.94
CA HIS A 305 8.81 9.00 -14.15
C HIS A 305 7.27 9.10 -14.10
N GLN A 306 6.68 9.31 -12.91
CA GLN A 306 5.24 9.48 -12.72
C GLN A 306 4.78 10.94 -12.80
N ASP A 307 5.70 11.91 -12.73
CA ASP A 307 5.40 13.34 -12.76
C ASP A 307 4.61 13.71 -14.03
N ARG A 308 4.95 13.08 -15.16
CA ARG A 308 4.26 13.27 -16.44
C ARG A 308 2.79 12.86 -16.37
N ALA A 309 2.47 11.81 -15.62
CA ALA A 309 1.08 11.38 -15.45
C ALA A 309 0.28 12.43 -14.65
N ALA A 310 0.87 12.97 -13.57
CA ALA A 310 0.25 14.03 -12.76
C ALA A 310 0.02 15.31 -13.59
N ALA A 311 0.99 15.72 -14.42
CA ALA A 311 0.83 16.85 -15.32
C ALA A 311 -0.28 16.62 -16.37
N LEU A 312 -0.36 15.41 -16.94
CA LEU A 312 -1.43 15.04 -17.87
C LEU A 312 -2.81 15.04 -17.20
N GLU A 313 -2.91 14.64 -15.93
CA GLU A 313 -4.13 14.70 -15.15
C GLU A 313 -4.61 16.14 -14.94
N VAL A 314 -3.70 17.06 -14.62
CA VAL A 314 -4.01 18.51 -14.53
C VAL A 314 -4.57 19.01 -15.86
N TRP A 315 -3.88 18.74 -16.96
CA TRP A 315 -4.32 19.16 -18.29
C TRP A 315 -5.67 18.57 -18.68
N GLY A 316 -5.89 17.27 -18.44
CA GLY A 316 -7.16 16.61 -18.76
C GLY A 316 -8.34 17.25 -18.06
N ARG A 317 -8.19 17.58 -16.76
CA ARG A 317 -9.24 18.24 -15.98
C ARG A 317 -9.45 19.70 -16.38
N LEU A 318 -8.37 20.42 -16.69
CA LEU A 318 -8.46 21.80 -17.16
C LEU A 318 -9.16 21.89 -18.53
N GLU A 319 -8.80 21.03 -19.47
CA GLU A 319 -9.43 20.97 -20.80
C GLU A 319 -10.92 20.58 -20.72
N GLU A 320 -11.27 19.65 -19.83
CA GLU A 320 -12.66 19.29 -19.57
C GLU A 320 -13.45 20.47 -18.99
N PHE A 321 -12.85 21.21 -18.05
CA PHE A 321 -13.46 22.39 -17.46
C PHE A 321 -13.68 23.52 -18.47
N VAL A 322 -12.66 23.81 -19.29
CA VAL A 322 -12.72 24.84 -20.33
C VAL A 322 -13.72 24.51 -21.44
N ARG A 323 -13.99 23.23 -21.69
CA ARG A 323 -14.96 22.77 -22.70
C ARG A 323 -16.41 22.74 -22.18
N SER A 324 -16.62 22.68 -20.88
CA SER A 324 -17.93 22.54 -20.23
C SER A 324 -18.69 23.85 -20.16
#